data_AF-A0A7N2R294-F1
#
_entry.id   AF-A0A7N2R294-F1
#
_cell.length_a   1.000
_cell.length_b   1.000
_cell.length_c   1.000
_cell.angle_alpha   90.00
_cell.angle_beta   90.00
_cell.angle_gamma   90.00
#
_symmetry.space_group_name_H-M   'P 1'
#
loop_
_entity.id
_entity.type
_entity.pdbx_description
1 polymer ?
#
loop_
_entity_poly.entity_id
_entity_poly.type
_entity_poly.pdbx_seq_one_letter_code
_entity_poly.pdbx_strand_id
1 'polypeptide(L)'
;MFSPNFSFTLWAGIKPLVTLFHFDIPQALEDEYGGLLSPKIVKDYLDYVDFCFKTFGDQVKLWVTMNEPNGLCINGYTFGIFAPGRSSNYAGNCTVGNSATGPYIVAHNLLLAHGGAVKLYKDKYQTALNWLFIYPKGLQELLLYIKENYNNPVIYITENGMADANNRSLPIKDALKDSLRIRYHYGHLSYLFKAIKEGVNVKGYYVWSFFDDFEWDASYTVQFGLIFVDFNNNLRRYLKYSAYMFKLFLLK
;
A
#
# COMPACT_ATOMS: atom_id res chain seq x y z
N MET A 1 5.53 -14.74 20.08
CA MET A 1 5.11 -16.07 20.58
C MET A 1 3.61 -16.20 20.34
N PHE A 2 3.17 -17.09 19.47
CA PHE A 2 1.75 -17.28 19.18
C PHE A 2 1.07 -18.05 20.33
N SER A 3 -0.21 -17.78 20.57
CA SER A 3 -1.00 -18.53 21.57
C SER A 3 -1.19 -19.98 21.11
N PRO A 4 -1.04 -20.99 21.99
CA PRO A 4 -1.27 -22.40 21.63
C PRO A 4 -2.73 -22.69 21.24
N ASN A 5 -3.66 -21.75 21.47
CA ASN A 5 -5.06 -21.83 21.09
C ASN A 5 -5.41 -20.95 19.87
N PHE A 6 -4.44 -20.57 19.03
CA PHE A 6 -4.73 -19.82 17.81
C PHE A 6 -5.40 -20.72 16.75
N SER A 7 -6.69 -20.47 16.48
CA SER A 7 -7.43 -21.13 15.40
C SER A 7 -8.13 -20.11 14.52
N PHE A 8 -8.04 -20.30 13.20
CA PHE A 8 -8.70 -19.46 12.21
C PHE A 8 -10.24 -19.60 12.24
N THR A 9 -10.78 -20.67 12.83
CA THR A 9 -12.24 -20.88 12.93
C THR A 9 -12.95 -19.92 13.90
N LEU A 10 -12.21 -19.18 14.72
CA LEU A 10 -12.75 -18.09 15.54
C LEU A 10 -13.16 -16.85 14.72
N TRP A 11 -12.73 -16.74 13.46
CA TRP A 11 -13.16 -15.67 12.57
C TRP A 11 -14.44 -16.06 11.83
N ALA A 12 -15.47 -15.21 11.89
CA ALA A 12 -16.83 -15.52 11.45
C ALA A 12 -16.97 -15.68 9.90
N GLY A 13 -16.55 -16.84 9.38
CA GLY A 13 -16.57 -17.17 7.95
C GLY A 13 -15.46 -16.52 7.10
N ILE A 14 -14.51 -15.84 7.73
CA ILE A 14 -13.42 -15.14 7.02
C ILE A 14 -12.33 -16.15 6.64
N LYS A 15 -11.93 -16.15 5.36
CA LYS A 15 -10.87 -17.02 4.84
C LYS A 15 -9.51 -16.32 4.98
N PRO A 16 -8.51 -16.94 5.64
CA PRO A 16 -7.17 -16.35 5.73
C PRO A 16 -6.46 -16.41 4.37
N LEU A 17 -5.79 -15.30 4.04
CA LEU A 17 -4.65 -15.24 3.13
C LEU A 17 -3.46 -14.87 4.01
N VAL A 18 -2.38 -15.66 3.96
CA VAL A 18 -1.22 -15.49 4.84
C VAL A 18 0.02 -15.18 4.02
N THR A 19 0.65 -14.05 4.32
CA THR A 19 1.99 -13.71 3.83
C THR A 19 3.04 -14.39 4.73
N LEU A 20 3.97 -15.12 4.13
CA LEU A 20 5.03 -15.85 4.82
C LEU A 20 6.24 -14.96 5.16
N PHE A 21 6.53 -13.95 4.35
CA PHE A 21 7.59 -12.98 4.60
C PHE A 21 7.15 -11.56 4.22
N HIS A 22 7.22 -10.64 5.16
CA HIS A 22 6.86 -9.23 5.01
C HIS A 22 7.98 -8.34 5.59
N PHE A 23 9.18 -8.45 5.00
CA PHE A 23 10.40 -7.72 5.37
C PHE A 23 10.95 -8.04 6.78
N ASP A 24 10.40 -9.06 7.44
CA ASP A 24 10.63 -9.45 8.82
C ASP A 24 11.75 -10.50 8.97
N ILE A 25 12.92 -10.22 8.37
CA ILE A 25 14.10 -11.09 8.47
C ILE A 25 14.48 -11.22 9.96
N PRO A 26 14.66 -12.44 10.50
CA PRO A 26 15.20 -12.62 11.85
C PRO A 26 16.60 -11.99 11.93
N GLN A 27 16.78 -10.98 12.78
CA GLN A 27 18.04 -10.21 12.91
C GLN A 27 19.28 -11.12 13.08
N ALA A 28 19.15 -12.27 13.75
CA ALA A 28 20.23 -13.24 13.92
C ALA A 28 20.79 -13.78 12.59
N LEU A 29 20.00 -13.85 11.52
CA LEU A 29 20.46 -14.27 10.18
C LEU A 29 21.16 -13.12 9.43
N GLU A 30 20.73 -11.89 9.68
CA GLU A 30 21.42 -10.68 9.23
C GLU A 30 22.79 -10.54 9.93
N ASP A 31 22.84 -10.81 11.24
CA ASP A 31 24.07 -10.79 12.05
C ASP A 31 25.02 -11.96 11.73
N GLU A 32 24.52 -13.18 11.51
CA GLU A 32 25.37 -14.37 11.22
C GLU A 32 25.98 -14.30 9.80
N TYR A 33 25.21 -13.83 8.81
CA TYR A 33 25.61 -13.94 7.41
C TYR A 33 25.11 -12.85 6.46
N GLY A 34 24.51 -11.77 6.94
CA GLY A 34 23.94 -10.71 6.08
C GLY A 34 22.64 -11.12 5.38
N GLY A 35 21.86 -12.02 5.98
CA GLY A 35 20.49 -12.35 5.61
C GLY A 35 20.28 -12.52 4.10
N LEU A 36 19.48 -11.65 3.50
CA LEU A 36 19.12 -11.73 2.07
C LEU A 36 20.27 -11.53 1.08
N LEU A 37 21.44 -11.04 1.52
CA LEU A 37 22.65 -10.97 0.68
C LEU A 37 23.37 -12.32 0.56
N SER A 38 23.01 -13.31 1.38
CA SER A 38 23.67 -14.62 1.44
C SER A 38 22.81 -15.73 0.85
N PRO A 39 23.37 -16.65 0.04
CA PRO A 39 22.62 -17.80 -0.48
C PRO A 39 22.16 -18.78 0.63
N LYS A 40 22.69 -18.67 1.87
CA LYS A 40 22.20 -19.45 3.02
C LYS A 40 20.70 -19.26 3.28
N ILE A 41 20.20 -18.02 3.11
CA ILE A 41 18.82 -17.63 3.45
C ILE A 41 17.77 -18.47 2.74
N VAL A 42 18.09 -18.99 1.55
CA VAL A 42 17.20 -19.83 0.75
C VAL A 42 16.82 -21.10 1.50
N LYS A 43 17.77 -21.73 2.22
CA LYS A 43 17.49 -22.94 3.00
C LYS A 43 16.67 -22.61 4.25
N ASP A 44 17.08 -21.60 5.01
CA ASP A 44 16.44 -21.28 6.29
C ASP A 44 15.01 -20.76 6.09
N TYR A 45 14.77 -20.02 5.00
CA TYR A 45 13.41 -19.66 4.55
C TYR A 45 12.59 -20.88 4.12
N LEU A 46 13.15 -21.84 3.40
CA LEU A 46 12.43 -23.06 3.01
C LEU A 46 12.05 -23.94 4.21
N ASP A 47 12.94 -24.09 5.19
CA ASP A 47 12.64 -24.81 6.44
C ASP A 47 11.52 -24.12 7.24
N TYR A 48 11.54 -22.78 7.30
CA TYR A 48 10.46 -21.98 7.90
C TYR A 48 9.12 -22.13 7.15
N VAL A 49 9.13 -22.11 5.81
CA VAL A 49 7.91 -22.28 4.99
C VAL A 49 7.34 -23.69 5.12
N ASP A 50 8.17 -24.73 5.13
CA ASP A 50 7.76 -26.11 5.38
C ASP A 50 7.11 -26.28 6.76
N PHE A 51 7.70 -25.68 7.81
CA PHE A 51 7.07 -25.60 9.13
C PHE A 51 5.69 -24.92 9.06
N CYS A 52 5.57 -23.73 8.46
CA CYS A 52 4.30 -23.02 8.35
C CYS A 52 3.22 -23.82 7.58
N PHE A 53 3.58 -24.50 6.50
CA PHE A 53 2.66 -25.38 5.77
C PHE A 53 2.23 -26.59 6.59
N LYS A 54 3.15 -27.22 7.36
CA LYS A 54 2.83 -28.35 8.25
C LYS A 54 1.95 -27.94 9.44
N THR A 55 2.14 -26.75 9.99
CA THR A 55 1.43 -26.28 11.19
C THR A 55 0.07 -25.64 10.89
N PHE A 56 -0.08 -24.96 9.74
CA PHE A 56 -1.30 -24.18 9.45
C PHE A 56 -1.97 -24.52 8.10
N GLY A 57 -1.39 -25.42 7.29
CA GLY A 57 -1.93 -25.80 5.98
C GLY A 57 -3.26 -26.56 6.02
N ASP A 58 -3.73 -26.96 7.20
CA ASP A 58 -5.07 -27.51 7.43
C ASP A 58 -6.16 -26.44 7.26
N GLN A 59 -5.93 -25.23 7.78
CA GLN A 59 -6.84 -24.09 7.80
C GLN A 59 -6.53 -23.06 6.70
N VAL A 60 -5.25 -22.81 6.40
CA VAL A 60 -4.80 -21.80 5.44
C VAL A 60 -4.66 -22.39 4.05
N LYS A 61 -5.38 -21.81 3.08
CA LYS A 61 -5.42 -22.26 1.67
C LYS A 61 -4.96 -21.21 0.66
N LEU A 62 -4.70 -19.98 1.10
CA LEU A 62 -4.15 -18.90 0.28
C LEU A 62 -2.87 -18.41 0.97
N TRP A 63 -1.77 -18.46 0.24
CA TRP A 63 -0.43 -18.14 0.72
C TRP A 63 0.24 -17.16 -0.23
N VAL A 64 0.88 -16.13 0.32
CA VAL A 64 1.80 -15.24 -0.40
C VAL A 64 3.18 -15.52 0.17
N THR A 65 4.17 -15.82 -0.68
CA THR A 65 5.52 -16.15 -0.22
C THR A 65 6.23 -14.93 0.34
N MET A 66 6.28 -13.84 -0.42
CA MET A 66 7.00 -12.62 -0.08
C MET A 66 6.15 -11.41 -0.46
N ASN A 67 6.03 -10.41 0.43
CA ASN A 67 5.46 -9.12 0.04
C ASN A 67 6.45 -8.30 -0.80
N GLU A 68 5.93 -7.45 -1.69
CA GLU A 68 6.63 -6.50 -2.58
C GLU A 68 8.17 -6.66 -2.68
N PRO A 69 8.69 -7.74 -3.31
CA PRO A 69 10.13 -7.98 -3.39
C PRO A 69 10.87 -6.88 -4.18
N ASN A 70 10.18 -6.21 -5.11
CA ASN A 70 10.67 -5.00 -5.77
C ASN A 70 10.83 -3.82 -4.80
N GLY A 71 9.90 -3.64 -3.86
CA GLY A 71 9.95 -2.58 -2.86
C GLY A 71 11.14 -2.76 -1.92
N LEU A 72 11.34 -3.99 -1.43
CA LEU A 72 12.50 -4.36 -0.61
C LEU A 72 13.84 -4.11 -1.32
N CYS A 73 14.00 -4.59 -2.56
CA CYS A 73 15.21 -4.39 -3.35
C CYS A 73 15.50 -2.92 -3.64
N ILE A 74 14.48 -2.12 -3.96
CA ILE A 74 14.65 -0.71 -4.34
C ILE A 74 14.82 0.17 -3.09
N ASN A 75 13.89 0.13 -2.14
CA ASN A 75 13.92 1.04 -0.99
C ASN A 75 15.05 0.67 -0.01
N GLY A 76 15.37 -0.62 0.08
CA GLY A 76 16.51 -1.11 0.85
C GLY A 76 17.84 -0.90 0.12
N TYR A 77 18.10 -1.76 -0.86
CA TYR A 77 19.45 -1.93 -1.44
C TYR A 77 19.79 -0.93 -2.54
N THR A 78 18.80 -0.23 -3.11
CA THR A 78 19.04 1.03 -3.83
C THR A 78 18.96 2.20 -2.85
N PHE A 79 17.83 2.89 -2.70
CA PHE A 79 17.77 4.22 -2.09
C PHE A 79 18.20 4.28 -0.62
N GLY A 80 18.00 3.22 0.17
CA GLY A 80 18.31 3.23 1.61
C GLY A 80 17.29 3.93 2.49
N ILE A 81 16.05 4.03 2.01
CA ILE A 81 14.90 4.58 2.76
C ILE A 81 14.35 3.49 3.70
N PHE A 82 14.35 2.25 3.23
CA PHE A 82 14.33 1.05 4.07
C PHE A 82 15.79 0.54 4.17
N ALA A 83 16.09 -0.48 4.98
CA ALA A 83 17.48 -0.92 5.14
C ALA A 83 18.07 -1.55 3.83
N PRO A 84 19.29 -1.19 3.30
CA PRO A 84 20.35 -0.39 3.95
C PRO A 84 20.95 0.97 3.41
N GLY A 85 20.95 1.51 2.15
CA GLY A 85 21.63 2.86 1.99
C GLY A 85 22.23 3.65 0.77
N ARG A 86 21.95 3.55 -0.56
CA ARG A 86 22.91 4.11 -1.60
C ARG A 86 22.37 4.76 -2.93
N SER A 87 22.75 6.02 -3.28
CA SER A 87 22.51 6.64 -4.63
C SER A 87 23.33 7.94 -4.97
N SER A 88 23.35 8.43 -6.26
CA SER A 88 23.87 9.77 -6.72
C SER A 88 23.52 10.19 -8.19
N ASN A 89 23.58 11.49 -8.59
CA ASN A 89 23.15 12.14 -9.90
C ASN A 89 23.72 13.60 -10.09
N TYR A 90 23.67 14.43 -11.17
CA TYR A 90 23.39 14.43 -12.66
C TYR A 90 23.87 15.79 -13.34
N ALA A 91 23.60 16.12 -14.64
CA ALA A 91 24.18 17.28 -15.41
C ALA A 91 23.30 18.02 -16.51
N GLY A 92 23.73 19.21 -17.03
CA GLY A 92 23.38 19.81 -18.37
C GLY A 92 22.46 21.08 -18.48
N ASN A 93 22.55 21.90 -19.57
CA ASN A 93 21.51 22.91 -20.01
C ASN A 93 21.71 23.52 -21.46
N CYS A 94 20.74 24.32 -22.00
CA CYS A 94 20.70 24.90 -23.38
C CYS A 94 19.98 26.30 -23.51
N THR A 95 19.84 26.91 -24.71
CA THR A 95 19.68 28.38 -24.91
C THR A 95 18.78 28.91 -26.08
N VAL A 96 17.48 29.20 -25.89
CA VAL A 96 16.66 30.00 -26.88
C VAL A 96 15.51 30.80 -26.20
N GLY A 97 15.27 32.06 -26.60
CA GLY A 97 14.05 32.82 -26.27
C GLY A 97 14.16 34.36 -26.44
N ASN A 98 13.02 35.06 -26.54
CA ASN A 98 12.99 36.54 -26.38
C ASN A 98 12.78 36.89 -24.90
N SER A 99 13.85 37.31 -24.24
CA SER A 99 13.87 37.44 -22.77
C SER A 99 13.14 38.67 -22.21
N ALA A 100 12.73 39.64 -23.02
CA ALA A 100 12.37 40.98 -22.53
C ALA A 100 10.94 41.15 -22.01
N THR A 101 9.96 40.41 -22.55
CA THR A 101 8.52 40.62 -22.23
C THR A 101 7.73 39.32 -22.16
N GLY A 102 7.87 38.45 -23.16
CA GLY A 102 7.22 37.14 -23.23
C GLY A 102 7.34 36.30 -21.94
N PRO A 103 8.53 36.19 -21.31
CA PRO A 103 8.71 35.41 -20.09
C PRO A 103 7.83 35.87 -18.93
N TYR A 104 7.57 37.17 -18.76
CA TYR A 104 6.77 37.68 -17.64
C TYR A 104 5.28 37.33 -17.81
N ILE A 105 4.74 37.47 -19.02
CA ILE A 105 3.34 37.13 -19.32
C ILE A 105 3.12 35.62 -19.24
N VAL A 106 4.05 34.84 -19.81
CA VAL A 106 4.01 33.37 -19.77
C VAL A 106 4.19 32.88 -18.33
N ALA A 107 5.14 33.41 -17.56
CA ALA A 107 5.35 33.04 -16.16
C ALA A 107 4.14 33.37 -15.29
N HIS A 108 3.50 34.54 -15.44
CA HIS A 108 2.31 34.87 -14.67
C HIS A 108 1.17 33.86 -14.89
N ASN A 109 0.87 33.54 -16.15
CA ASN A 109 -0.18 32.58 -16.49
C ASN A 109 0.20 31.14 -16.10
N LEU A 110 1.47 30.75 -16.24
CA LEU A 110 1.97 29.46 -15.74
C LEU A 110 1.91 29.37 -14.21
N LEU A 111 2.19 30.43 -13.46
CA LEU A 111 2.09 30.45 -12.00
C LEU A 111 0.64 30.35 -11.52
N LEU A 112 -0.31 31.02 -12.18
CA LEU A 112 -1.74 30.87 -11.89
C LEU A 112 -2.26 29.46 -12.24
N ALA A 113 -1.90 28.94 -13.42
CA ALA A 113 -2.27 27.59 -13.83
C ALA A 113 -1.65 26.52 -12.91
N HIS A 114 -0.38 26.69 -12.53
CA HIS A 114 0.32 25.87 -11.54
C HIS A 114 -0.37 25.92 -10.18
N GLY A 115 -0.68 27.12 -9.65
CA GLY A 115 -1.37 27.27 -8.37
C GLY A 115 -2.74 26.60 -8.35
N GLY A 116 -3.54 26.78 -9.41
CA GLY A 116 -4.83 26.13 -9.58
C GLY A 116 -4.71 24.60 -9.69
N ALA A 117 -3.77 24.10 -10.50
CA ALA A 117 -3.51 22.67 -10.66
C ALA A 117 -2.99 22.03 -9.37
N VAL A 118 -2.03 22.66 -8.67
CA VAL A 118 -1.48 22.20 -7.40
C VAL A 118 -2.55 22.18 -6.31
N LYS A 119 -3.45 23.17 -6.25
CA LYS A 119 -4.58 23.12 -5.32
C LYS A 119 -5.54 21.98 -5.67
N LEU A 120 -5.94 21.85 -6.93
CA LEU A 120 -6.81 20.75 -7.39
C LEU A 120 -6.20 19.37 -7.11
N TYR A 121 -4.88 19.25 -7.22
CA TYR A 121 -4.11 18.05 -6.93
C TYR A 121 -4.08 17.73 -5.43
N LYS A 122 -3.69 18.70 -4.60
CA LYS A 122 -3.69 18.58 -3.12
C LYS A 122 -5.07 18.26 -2.55
N ASP A 123 -6.13 18.86 -3.10
CA ASP A 123 -7.50 18.68 -2.61
C ASP A 123 -8.16 17.36 -3.06
N LYS A 124 -7.62 16.64 -4.07
CA LYS A 124 -8.35 15.52 -4.73
C LYS A 124 -7.53 14.31 -5.17
N TYR A 125 -6.21 14.41 -5.28
CA TYR A 125 -5.35 13.41 -5.95
C TYR A 125 -4.04 13.08 -5.20
N GLN A 126 -3.59 13.95 -4.30
CA GLN A 126 -2.49 13.69 -3.39
C GLN A 126 -3.01 13.07 -2.08
N THR A 127 -2.29 12.09 -1.54
CA THR A 127 -2.53 11.53 -0.20
C THR A 127 -1.60 12.19 0.83
N ALA A 128 -1.59 11.73 2.08
CA ALA A 128 -0.62 12.22 3.06
C ALA A 128 0.84 11.88 2.72
N LEU A 129 1.06 10.88 1.85
CA LEU A 129 2.38 10.49 1.35
C LEU A 129 2.65 11.18 0.00
N ASN A 130 3.84 11.75 -0.13
CA ASN A 130 4.25 12.54 -1.30
C ASN A 130 4.54 11.70 -2.56
N TRP A 131 4.59 10.38 -2.45
CA TRP A 131 4.78 9.43 -3.55
C TRP A 131 3.49 8.72 -3.98
N LEU A 132 2.46 8.70 -3.11
CA LEU A 132 1.22 7.97 -3.35
C LEU A 132 0.12 8.89 -3.91
N PHE A 133 -0.12 8.75 -5.22
CA PHE A 133 -1.11 9.54 -5.96
C PHE A 133 -2.30 8.70 -6.46
N ILE A 134 -3.48 9.31 -6.45
CA ILE A 134 -4.75 8.61 -6.70
C ILE A 134 -5.02 8.51 -8.21
N TYR A 135 -4.58 7.41 -8.84
CA TYR A 135 -4.82 7.12 -10.27
C TYR A 135 -5.52 5.75 -10.50
N PRO A 136 -6.85 5.65 -10.27
CA PRO A 136 -7.57 4.37 -10.34
C PRO A 136 -7.58 3.66 -11.69
N LYS A 137 -7.37 4.39 -12.80
CA LYS A 137 -7.30 3.82 -14.15
C LYS A 137 -6.05 2.95 -14.33
N GLY A 138 -4.94 3.28 -13.66
CA GLY A 138 -3.70 2.50 -13.71
C GLY A 138 -3.87 1.06 -13.22
N LEU A 139 -4.78 0.82 -12.26
CA LEU A 139 -5.14 -0.53 -11.83
C LEU A 139 -5.84 -1.33 -12.95
N GLN A 140 -6.75 -0.71 -13.71
CA GLN A 140 -7.37 -1.35 -14.88
C GLN A 140 -6.32 -1.63 -15.96
N GLU A 141 -5.44 -0.66 -16.24
CA GLU A 141 -4.39 -0.76 -17.26
C GLU A 141 -3.39 -1.87 -16.94
N LEU A 142 -2.91 -1.95 -15.70
CA LEU A 142 -2.04 -3.03 -15.22
C LEU A 142 -2.73 -4.40 -15.28
N LEU A 143 -4.00 -4.49 -14.88
CA LEU A 143 -4.76 -5.74 -14.90
C LEU A 143 -5.02 -6.27 -16.31
N LEU A 144 -5.30 -5.40 -17.27
CA LEU A 144 -5.41 -5.74 -18.69
C LEU A 144 -4.04 -6.17 -19.26
N TYR A 145 -2.98 -5.43 -18.94
CA TYR A 145 -1.62 -5.79 -19.36
C TYR A 145 -1.19 -7.17 -18.85
N ILE A 146 -1.46 -7.49 -17.56
CA ILE A 146 -1.20 -8.82 -16.98
C ILE A 146 -2.01 -9.91 -17.69
N LYS A 147 -3.30 -9.66 -17.96
CA LYS A 147 -4.16 -10.58 -18.72
C LYS A 147 -3.57 -10.90 -20.09
N GLU A 148 -3.15 -9.87 -20.83
CA GLU A 148 -2.73 -9.96 -22.23
C GLU A 148 -1.32 -10.51 -22.41
N ASN A 149 -0.41 -10.27 -21.46
CA ASN A 149 1.01 -10.61 -21.61
C ASN A 149 1.46 -11.80 -20.74
N TYR A 150 0.66 -12.23 -19.76
CA TYR A 150 1.02 -13.27 -18.77
C TYR A 150 -0.03 -14.37 -18.62
N ASN A 151 -0.81 -14.67 -19.68
CA ASN A 151 -1.78 -15.76 -19.75
C ASN A 151 -2.99 -15.67 -18.79
N ASN A 152 -3.42 -14.45 -18.41
CA ASN A 152 -4.60 -14.20 -17.54
C ASN A 152 -4.65 -15.06 -16.25
N PRO A 153 -3.62 -14.95 -15.39
CA PRO A 153 -3.51 -15.75 -14.18
C PRO A 153 -4.62 -15.43 -13.18
N VAL A 154 -4.82 -16.29 -12.18
CA VAL A 154 -5.68 -15.96 -11.04
C VAL A 154 -5.05 -14.82 -10.26
N ILE A 155 -5.77 -13.70 -10.14
CA ILE A 155 -5.27 -12.49 -9.46
C ILE A 155 -6.04 -12.22 -8.17
N TYR A 156 -5.32 -11.85 -7.13
CA TYR A 156 -5.85 -11.22 -5.92
C TYR A 156 -5.19 -9.85 -5.77
N ILE A 157 -5.95 -8.80 -5.52
CA ILE A 157 -5.39 -7.50 -5.14
C ILE A 157 -5.09 -7.58 -3.65
N THR A 158 -3.86 -7.95 -3.29
CA THR A 158 -3.45 -8.24 -1.89
C THR A 158 -3.35 -6.99 -1.03
N GLU A 159 -3.02 -5.84 -1.63
CA GLU A 159 -3.00 -4.54 -0.96
C GLU A 159 -3.52 -3.45 -1.91
N ASN A 160 -4.37 -2.56 -1.40
CA ASN A 160 -4.77 -1.32 -2.07
C ASN A 160 -5.33 -0.33 -1.03
N GLY A 161 -4.78 0.87 -0.94
CA GLY A 161 -5.03 1.78 0.19
C GLY A 161 -4.52 3.20 -0.01
N MET A 162 -4.87 4.08 0.94
CA MET A 162 -4.30 5.43 1.00
C MET A 162 -4.10 5.97 2.42
N ALA A 163 -3.03 6.75 2.57
CA ALA A 163 -2.67 7.45 3.79
C ALA A 163 -3.45 8.75 3.98
N ASP A 164 -4.14 8.89 5.12
CA ASP A 164 -4.49 10.20 5.69
C ASP A 164 -3.38 10.68 6.63
N ALA A 165 -3.31 11.99 6.91
CA ALA A 165 -2.33 12.55 7.83
C ALA A 165 -2.81 12.43 9.28
N ASN A 166 -1.97 11.93 10.19
CA ASN A 166 -2.34 11.70 11.60
C ASN A 166 -2.36 13.01 12.40
N ASN A 167 -3.41 13.82 12.21
CA ASN A 167 -3.64 15.01 13.01
C ASN A 167 -4.25 14.65 14.38
N ARG A 168 -3.38 14.32 15.34
CA ARG A 168 -3.73 13.95 16.73
C ARG A 168 -4.48 15.03 17.52
N SER A 169 -4.55 16.27 17.00
CA SER A 169 -5.32 17.37 17.60
C SER A 169 -6.78 17.42 17.12
N LEU A 170 -7.18 16.59 16.15
CA LEU A 170 -8.58 16.49 15.73
C LEU A 170 -9.41 15.73 16.77
N PRO A 171 -10.64 16.19 17.10
CA PRO A 171 -11.61 15.38 17.81
C PRO A 171 -11.88 14.07 17.05
N ILE A 172 -11.99 12.94 17.76
CA ILE A 172 -12.21 11.61 17.15
C ILE A 172 -13.37 11.62 16.15
N LYS A 173 -14.49 12.27 16.50
CA LYS A 173 -15.68 12.45 15.63
C LYS A 173 -15.38 13.04 14.23
N ASP A 174 -14.26 13.75 14.08
CA ASP A 174 -13.82 14.39 12.84
C ASP A 174 -12.69 13.59 12.18
N ALA A 175 -11.79 12.98 12.96
CA ALA A 175 -10.77 12.05 12.48
C ALA A 175 -11.36 10.78 11.80
N LEU A 176 -12.59 10.38 12.15
CA LEU A 176 -13.30 9.27 11.49
C LEU A 176 -13.87 9.60 10.10
N LYS A 177 -13.82 10.87 9.63
CA LYS A 177 -14.49 11.34 8.40
C LYS A 177 -13.61 11.23 7.15
N ASP A 178 -13.07 10.05 6.88
CA ASP A 178 -12.11 9.74 5.81
C ASP A 178 -12.72 9.68 4.39
N SER A 179 -13.34 10.80 3.99
CA SER A 179 -14.05 10.96 2.71
C SER A 179 -13.15 10.75 1.49
N LEU A 180 -11.84 11.01 1.62
CA LEU A 180 -10.87 10.76 0.56
C LEU A 180 -10.58 9.26 0.41
N ARG A 181 -10.46 8.49 1.51
CA ARG A 181 -10.34 7.01 1.47
C ARG A 181 -11.57 6.36 0.86
N ILE A 182 -12.78 6.83 1.20
CA ILE A 182 -14.03 6.40 0.53
C ILE A 182 -13.94 6.59 -1.00
N ARG A 183 -13.56 7.79 -1.44
CA ARG A 183 -13.44 8.11 -2.87
C ARG A 183 -12.33 7.31 -3.56
N TYR A 184 -11.21 7.07 -2.88
CA TYR A 184 -10.10 6.24 -3.35
C TYR A 184 -10.58 4.82 -3.66
N HIS A 185 -11.20 4.13 -2.69
CA HIS A 185 -11.64 2.75 -2.90
C HIS A 185 -12.79 2.66 -3.90
N TYR A 186 -13.77 3.56 -3.84
CA TYR A 186 -14.86 3.57 -4.82
C TYR A 186 -14.33 3.76 -6.26
N GLY A 187 -13.31 4.61 -6.43
CA GLY A 187 -12.60 4.76 -7.70
C GLY A 187 -11.91 3.47 -8.14
N HIS A 188 -11.06 2.90 -7.30
CA HIS A 188 -10.31 1.67 -7.63
C HIS A 188 -11.23 0.48 -7.89
N LEU A 189 -12.23 0.22 -7.04
CA LEU A 189 -13.22 -0.84 -7.22
C LEU A 189 -14.03 -0.67 -8.52
N SER A 190 -14.40 0.56 -8.89
CA SER A 190 -15.10 0.84 -10.15
C SER A 190 -14.25 0.51 -11.39
N TYR A 191 -12.93 0.70 -11.32
CA TYR A 191 -12.00 0.35 -12.39
C TYR A 191 -11.61 -1.13 -12.38
N LEU A 192 -11.52 -1.74 -11.20
CA LEU A 192 -11.35 -3.19 -11.01
C LEU A 192 -12.52 -3.96 -11.64
N PHE A 193 -13.75 -3.47 -11.44
CA PHE A 193 -14.97 -4.07 -12.01
C PHE A 193 -15.02 -3.97 -13.55
N LYS A 194 -14.42 -2.94 -14.16
CA LYS A 194 -14.24 -2.87 -15.62
C LYS A 194 -13.27 -3.96 -16.09
N ALA A 195 -12.10 -4.07 -15.47
CA ALA A 195 -11.12 -5.10 -15.79
C ALA A 195 -11.71 -6.53 -15.69
N ILE A 196 -12.52 -6.80 -14.66
CA ILE A 196 -13.26 -8.07 -14.52
C ILE A 196 -14.26 -8.27 -15.67
N LYS A 197 -15.02 -7.24 -16.07
CA LYS A 197 -15.92 -7.32 -17.25
C LYS A 197 -15.18 -7.51 -18.57
N GLU A 198 -13.93 -7.04 -18.66
CA GLU A 198 -13.03 -7.25 -19.80
C GLU A 198 -12.25 -8.58 -19.71
N GLY A 199 -12.65 -9.46 -18.79
CA GLY A 199 -12.18 -10.85 -18.69
C GLY A 199 -10.96 -11.08 -17.80
N VAL A 200 -10.48 -10.08 -17.05
CA VAL A 200 -9.36 -10.28 -16.13
C VAL A 200 -9.78 -11.18 -14.95
N ASN A 201 -8.99 -12.23 -14.70
CA ASN A 201 -9.33 -13.34 -13.82
C ASN A 201 -9.12 -13.05 -12.31
N VAL A 202 -9.65 -11.92 -11.82
CA VAL A 202 -9.55 -11.53 -10.40
C VAL A 202 -10.47 -12.40 -9.52
N LYS A 203 -10.04 -12.66 -8.28
CA LYS A 203 -10.75 -13.49 -7.28
C LYS A 203 -10.88 -12.85 -5.89
N GLY A 204 -10.19 -11.74 -5.61
CA GLY A 204 -10.36 -11.01 -4.36
C GLY A 204 -9.67 -9.66 -4.35
N TYR A 205 -10.04 -8.83 -3.38
CA TYR A 205 -9.53 -7.48 -3.14
C TYR A 205 -9.43 -7.27 -1.63
N TYR A 206 -8.24 -6.90 -1.18
CA TYR A 206 -7.88 -6.69 0.22
C TYR A 206 -7.44 -5.24 0.39
N VAL A 207 -7.91 -4.60 1.46
CA VAL A 207 -7.66 -3.17 1.72
C VAL A 207 -6.40 -3.00 2.58
N TRP A 208 -5.49 -2.14 2.13
CA TRP A 208 -4.45 -1.59 3.01
C TRP A 208 -5.02 -0.35 3.74
N SER A 209 -5.23 -0.36 5.05
CA SER A 209 -5.06 -1.47 6.00
C SER A 209 -6.33 -1.69 6.85
N PHE A 210 -6.34 -2.76 7.66
CA PHE A 210 -7.51 -3.10 8.46
C PHE A 210 -7.71 -2.13 9.64
N PHE A 211 -6.62 -1.69 10.28
CA PHE A 211 -6.60 -0.71 11.36
C PHE A 211 -5.34 0.16 11.28
N ASP A 212 -5.35 1.35 11.87
CA ASP A 212 -4.14 2.20 11.88
C ASP A 212 -2.97 1.53 12.63
N ASP A 213 -1.84 1.47 11.95
CA ASP A 213 -0.67 0.63 12.19
C ASP A 213 0.64 1.46 12.08
N PHE A 214 1.79 0.80 11.95
CA PHE A 214 3.11 1.43 11.81
C PHE A 214 3.54 1.44 10.35
N GLU A 215 3.49 2.61 9.71
CA GLU A 215 3.82 2.76 8.28
C GLU A 215 5.32 3.06 8.10
N TRP A 216 6.17 2.06 8.28
CA TRP A 216 7.60 2.04 7.92
C TRP A 216 8.37 3.35 8.20
N ASP A 217 8.79 4.08 7.16
CA ASP A 217 9.55 5.33 7.25
C ASP A 217 8.70 6.54 7.69
N ALA A 218 7.39 6.51 7.40
CA ALA A 218 6.43 7.49 7.88
C ALA A 218 5.99 7.24 9.34
N SER A 219 6.24 6.05 9.90
CA SER A 219 5.85 5.65 11.25
C SER A 219 4.35 5.95 11.53
N TYR A 220 4.01 6.34 12.76
CA TYR A 220 2.65 6.74 13.15
C TYR A 220 2.31 8.21 12.77
N THR A 221 2.92 8.79 11.74
CA THR A 221 2.58 10.15 11.24
C THR A 221 1.47 10.15 10.20
N VAL A 222 1.16 8.99 9.62
CA VAL A 222 0.06 8.76 8.70
C VAL A 222 -0.88 7.68 9.22
N GLN A 223 -1.99 7.45 8.51
CA GLN A 223 -3.04 6.50 8.85
C GLN A 223 -3.60 5.85 7.58
N PHE A 224 -3.45 4.53 7.42
CA PHE A 224 -4.03 3.76 6.30
C PHE A 224 -5.34 3.06 6.65
N GLY A 225 -5.60 2.80 7.93
CA GLY A 225 -6.60 1.85 8.38
C GLY A 225 -8.05 2.26 8.09
N LEU A 226 -8.89 1.27 7.79
CA LEU A 226 -10.36 1.41 7.85
C LEU A 226 -10.85 1.65 9.30
N ILE A 227 -10.08 1.18 10.28
CA ILE A 227 -10.37 1.33 11.71
C ILE A 227 -9.34 2.27 12.35
N PHE A 228 -9.80 3.37 12.93
CA PHE A 228 -8.97 4.29 13.69
C PHE A 228 -8.52 3.65 15.01
N VAL A 229 -7.24 3.79 15.34
CA VAL A 229 -6.65 3.34 16.61
C VAL A 229 -6.27 4.54 17.46
N ASP A 230 -6.94 4.68 18.61
CA ASP A 230 -6.65 5.72 19.59
C ASP A 230 -5.47 5.30 20.48
N PHE A 231 -4.25 5.61 20.02
CA PHE A 231 -2.99 5.32 20.71
C PHE A 231 -2.89 5.98 22.09
N ASN A 232 -3.67 7.04 22.37
CA ASN A 232 -3.68 7.73 23.67
C ASN A 232 -4.68 7.13 24.67
N ASN A 233 -5.50 6.17 24.24
CA ASN A 233 -6.68 5.68 24.97
C ASN A 233 -6.73 4.15 24.95
N ASN A 234 -5.68 3.52 25.46
CA ASN A 234 -5.54 2.05 25.55
C ASN A 234 -5.76 1.34 24.19
N LEU A 235 -5.24 1.91 23.11
CA LEU A 235 -5.41 1.42 21.73
C LEU A 235 -6.88 1.20 21.35
N ARG A 236 -7.80 2.10 21.73
CA ARG A 236 -9.23 1.91 21.46
C ARG A 236 -9.54 2.01 19.96
N ARG A 237 -10.28 1.04 19.43
CA ARG A 237 -10.64 0.95 17.99
C ARG A 237 -11.97 1.65 17.71
N TYR A 238 -12.03 2.38 16.60
CA TYR A 238 -13.22 3.10 16.12
C TYR A 238 -13.35 2.93 14.59
N LEU A 239 -14.54 2.62 14.08
CA LEU A 239 -14.76 2.48 12.64
C LEU A 239 -14.74 3.87 11.95
N LYS A 240 -13.88 4.06 10.94
CA LYS A 240 -13.94 5.25 10.07
C LYS A 240 -15.10 5.13 9.08
N TYR A 241 -15.46 6.23 8.41
CA TYR A 241 -16.59 6.26 7.47
C TYR A 241 -16.36 5.30 6.28
N SER A 242 -15.12 5.06 5.86
CA SER A 242 -14.74 4.01 4.90
C SER A 242 -15.11 2.59 5.36
N ALA A 243 -14.95 2.25 6.64
CA ALA A 243 -15.35 0.94 7.16
C ALA A 243 -16.87 0.75 7.09
N TYR A 244 -17.66 1.81 7.33
CA TYR A 244 -19.10 1.77 7.14
C TYR A 244 -19.49 1.65 5.66
N MET A 245 -18.75 2.31 4.75
CA MET A 245 -18.92 2.15 3.30
C MET A 245 -18.66 0.70 2.86
N PHE A 246 -17.55 0.08 3.28
CA PHE A 246 -17.28 -1.33 3.00
C PHE A 246 -18.30 -2.27 3.64
N LYS A 247 -18.76 -1.99 4.86
CA LYS A 247 -19.83 -2.78 5.49
C LYS A 247 -21.12 -2.74 4.68
N LEU A 248 -21.49 -1.59 4.12
CA LEU A 248 -22.67 -1.46 3.24
C LEU A 248 -22.45 -2.12 1.88
N PHE A 249 -21.26 -2.00 1.29
CA PHE A 249 -20.89 -2.61 0.01
C PHE A 249 -20.86 -4.15 0.05
N LEU A 250 -20.57 -4.74 1.21
CA LEU A 250 -20.52 -6.19 1.42
C LEU A 250 -21.85 -6.81 1.89
N LEU A 251 -22.86 -5.99 2.20
CA LEU A 251 -24.22 -6.47 2.41
C LEU A 251 -24.88 -6.71 1.04
N LYS A 252 -25.52 -7.88 0.91
CA LYS A 252 -26.29 -8.30 -0.28
C LYS A 252 -27.76 -7.94 -0.13
#